data_AF-A0A0V0V3Y6-F1
#
_entry.id   AF-A0A0V0V3Y6-F1
#
_cell.length_a   1.000
_cell.length_b   1.000
_cell.length_c   1.000
_cell.angle_alpha   90.00
_cell.angle_beta   90.00
_cell.angle_gamma   90.00
#
_symmetry.space_group_name_H-M   'P 1'
#
loop_
_entity.id
_entity.type
_entity.pdbx_description
1 polymer ?
#
loop_
_entity_poly.entity_id
_entity_poly.type
_entity_poly.pdbx_seq_one_letter_code
_entity_poly.pdbx_strand_id
1 'polypeptide(L)'
;MHGNDKPMSEAMQALQALKYGSDQPPEELAMEYKIDGNEWFLKGKYDTAIKSYTEGIKLHCSDKNLNSILYANRGAAHFLLKNFRSCLKDCSRAKMLNPTHKKAIKRGVQCLISLGEFDAAFDWLQELKAQASSDSELDEVMSLETAIAEQRNARFELEKLREREAEKEANESTSLFIALTHRRVKFKGKKLQLGNFKVTDFEIPLLAESCRVHLKDGFLLWPVLFRNAEHESLGLIKDFHEQLKFEEQLQEMAKEDPFYNPLDVELYFYSCLEPDTLVFVPLGQKLGAALSHEHYEISDNLPDFYCINKTTSYHAQFLTGMKMQVSSENCFSIIHTCQWEVQCDYNKRVLPVALLTQTVVSCLRDDK
;
A
#
# COMPACT_ATOMS: atom_id res chain seq x y z
N MET A 1 -0.26 -5.89 26.64
CA MET A 1 -0.11 -6.51 27.98
C MET A 1 -1.09 -5.84 28.95
N HIS A 2 -2.35 -6.26 29.05
CA HIS A 2 -3.24 -5.83 30.14
C HIS A 2 -4.13 -7.02 30.51
N GLY A 3 -3.61 -7.89 31.38
CA GLY A 3 -4.38 -8.94 32.04
C GLY A 3 -4.92 -8.38 33.35
N ASN A 4 -6.24 -8.25 33.44
CA ASN A 4 -6.94 -7.79 34.62
C ASN A 4 -7.11 -9.00 35.57
N ASP A 5 -6.02 -9.47 36.18
CA ASP A 5 -6.10 -10.46 37.26
C ASP A 5 -6.54 -9.75 38.54
N LYS A 6 -7.86 -9.69 38.79
CA LYS A 6 -8.37 -9.33 40.11
C LYS A 6 -7.87 -10.37 41.13
N PRO A 7 -7.32 -9.94 42.28
CA PRO A 7 -6.88 -10.86 43.32
C PRO A 7 -8.07 -11.69 43.81
N MET A 8 -7.85 -12.99 43.96
CA MET A 8 -8.83 -13.96 44.43
C MET A 8 -9.25 -13.59 45.86
N SER A 9 -10.56 -13.43 46.12
CA SER A 9 -11.10 -13.04 47.43
C SER A 9 -10.68 -14.01 48.53
N GLU A 10 -10.47 -13.52 49.76
CA GLU A 10 -10.08 -14.34 50.93
C GLU A 10 -11.02 -15.54 51.15
N ALA A 11 -12.32 -15.37 50.91
CA ALA A 11 -13.29 -16.46 50.98
C ALA A 11 -13.05 -17.53 49.91
N MET A 12 -12.63 -17.11 48.71
CA MET A 12 -12.33 -18.01 47.60
C MET A 12 -10.99 -18.74 47.81
N GLN A 13 -10.02 -18.09 48.47
CA GLN A 13 -8.77 -18.72 48.91
C GLN A 13 -9.02 -19.74 50.01
N ALA A 14 -9.88 -19.45 50.99
CA ALA A 14 -10.26 -20.39 52.05
C ALA A 14 -11.00 -21.62 51.49
N LEU A 15 -11.92 -21.42 50.54
CA LEU A 15 -12.58 -22.53 49.84
C LEU A 15 -11.60 -23.35 48.99
N GLN A 16 -10.64 -22.70 48.35
CA GLN A 16 -9.59 -23.38 47.60
C GLN A 16 -8.68 -24.22 48.51
N ALA A 17 -8.32 -23.70 49.68
CA ALA A 17 -7.53 -24.42 50.69
C ALA A 17 -8.28 -25.60 51.31
N LEU A 18 -9.61 -25.51 51.47
CA LEU A 18 -10.45 -26.63 51.91
C LEU A 18 -10.56 -27.73 50.85
N LYS A 19 -10.60 -27.36 49.57
CA LYS A 19 -10.72 -28.31 48.46
C LYS A 19 -9.41 -29.05 48.20
N TYR A 20 -8.30 -28.33 48.21
CA TYR A 20 -6.97 -28.81 47.81
C TYR A 20 -6.02 -28.90 49.03
N GLY A 21 -6.48 -29.49 50.13
CA GLY A 21 -5.78 -29.49 51.42
C GLY A 21 -4.31 -29.94 51.31
N SER A 22 -3.43 -29.34 52.12
CA SER A 22 -1.97 -29.48 52.05
C SER A 22 -1.40 -30.87 52.33
N ASP A 23 -2.23 -31.82 52.78
CA ASP A 23 -1.81 -33.15 53.23
C ASP A 23 -2.07 -34.25 52.16
N GLN A 24 -2.63 -33.90 51.00
CA GLN A 24 -2.85 -34.85 49.91
C GLN A 24 -1.56 -35.09 49.10
N PRO A 25 -1.31 -36.33 48.62
CA PRO A 25 -0.17 -36.59 47.76
C PRO A 25 -0.29 -35.80 46.43
N PRO A 26 0.84 -35.35 45.85
CA PRO A 26 0.84 -34.54 44.63
C PRO A 26 0.07 -35.17 43.45
N GLU A 27 0.04 -36.49 43.35
CA GLU A 27 -0.71 -37.25 42.35
C GLU A 27 -2.22 -37.11 42.49
N GLU A 28 -2.76 -37.19 43.71
CA GLU A 28 -4.19 -37.02 43.98
C GLU A 28 -4.62 -35.58 43.71
N LEU A 29 -3.81 -34.62 44.16
CA LEU A 29 -4.10 -33.22 43.94
C LEU A 29 -4.04 -32.85 42.43
N ALA A 30 -3.09 -33.40 41.68
CA ALA A 30 -3.03 -33.24 40.23
C ALA A 30 -4.24 -33.88 39.52
N MET A 31 -4.78 -34.98 40.06
CA MET A 31 -5.99 -35.62 39.57
C MET A 31 -7.23 -34.74 39.79
N GLU A 32 -7.36 -34.08 40.95
CA GLU A 32 -8.45 -33.14 41.21
C GLU A 32 -8.41 -31.94 40.26
N TYR A 33 -7.24 -31.33 40.07
CA TYR A 33 -7.07 -30.25 39.09
C TYR A 33 -7.41 -30.68 37.65
N LYS A 34 -7.14 -31.94 37.29
CA LYS A 34 -7.56 -32.51 36.01
C LYS A 34 -9.09 -32.58 35.90
N ILE A 35 -9.77 -33.06 36.95
CA ILE A 35 -11.24 -33.16 36.97
C ILE A 35 -11.85 -31.77 36.83
N ASP A 36 -11.36 -30.79 37.58
CA ASP A 36 -11.85 -29.41 37.50
C ASP A 36 -11.62 -28.78 36.13
N GLY A 37 -10.42 -28.98 35.57
CA GLY A 37 -10.12 -28.53 34.22
C GLY A 37 -11.08 -29.15 33.19
N ASN A 38 -11.41 -30.43 33.32
CA ASN A 38 -12.37 -31.11 32.45
C ASN A 38 -13.78 -30.53 32.60
N GLU A 39 -14.23 -30.23 33.81
CA GLU A 39 -15.53 -29.59 34.04
C GLU A 39 -15.62 -28.21 33.39
N TRP A 40 -14.58 -27.38 33.55
CA TRP A 40 -14.53 -26.07 32.90
C TRP A 40 -14.44 -26.18 31.38
N PHE A 41 -13.72 -27.18 30.89
CA PHE A 41 -13.63 -27.48 29.46
C PHE A 41 -14.99 -27.84 28.86
N LEU A 42 -15.77 -28.70 29.53
CA LEU A 42 -17.13 -29.05 29.12
C LEU A 42 -18.07 -27.84 29.15
N LYS A 43 -17.86 -26.89 30.08
CA LYS A 43 -18.60 -25.62 30.15
C LYS A 43 -18.14 -24.59 29.10
N GLY A 44 -17.19 -24.93 28.22
CA GLY A 44 -16.65 -24.02 27.21
C GLY A 44 -15.76 -22.89 27.76
N LYS A 45 -15.44 -22.92 29.06
CA LYS A 45 -14.60 -21.91 29.73
C LYS A 45 -13.13 -22.30 29.63
N TYR A 46 -12.57 -22.24 28.42
CA TYR A 46 -11.23 -22.77 28.12
C TYR A 46 -10.12 -22.05 28.89
N ASP A 47 -10.19 -20.73 29.10
CA ASP A 47 -9.19 -20.00 29.89
C ASP A 47 -9.13 -20.48 31.35
N THR A 48 -10.30 -20.79 31.94
CA THR A 48 -10.37 -21.32 33.31
C THR A 48 -9.87 -22.76 33.36
N ALA A 49 -10.22 -23.58 32.36
CA ALA A 49 -9.70 -24.93 32.24
C ALA A 49 -8.16 -24.93 32.14
N ILE A 50 -7.58 -24.02 31.36
CA ILE A 50 -6.11 -23.85 31.24
C ILE A 50 -5.48 -23.55 32.60
N LYS A 51 -6.08 -22.66 33.40
CA LYS A 51 -5.61 -22.37 34.77
C LYS A 51 -5.61 -23.63 35.63
N SER A 52 -6.73 -24.37 35.68
CA SER A 52 -6.84 -25.62 36.45
C SER A 52 -5.80 -26.66 36.03
N TYR A 53 -5.64 -26.95 34.73
CA TYR A 53 -4.60 -27.89 34.28
C TYR A 53 -3.19 -27.41 34.59
N THR A 54 -2.94 -26.09 34.54
CA THR A 54 -1.63 -25.51 34.84
C THR A 54 -1.27 -25.69 36.30
N GLU A 55 -2.21 -25.52 37.23
CA GLU A 55 -1.97 -25.83 38.65
C GLU A 55 -1.66 -27.32 38.85
N GLY A 56 -2.40 -28.22 38.18
CA GLY A 56 -2.08 -29.66 38.22
C GLY A 56 -0.67 -29.99 37.71
N ILE A 57 -0.21 -29.32 36.66
CA ILE A 57 1.16 -29.50 36.09
C ILE A 57 2.24 -28.99 37.04
N LYS A 58 1.99 -27.91 37.79
CA LYS A 58 2.95 -27.32 38.75
C LYS A 58 3.26 -28.22 39.94
N LEU A 59 2.39 -29.19 40.23
CA LEU A 59 2.61 -30.13 41.33
C LEU A 59 3.74 -31.12 41.07
N HIS A 60 4.24 -31.20 39.82
CA HIS A 60 5.37 -32.03 39.44
C HIS A 60 5.22 -33.49 39.91
N CYS A 61 4.02 -34.05 39.78
CA CYS A 61 3.75 -35.42 40.22
C CYS A 61 4.65 -36.42 39.46
N SER A 62 4.93 -37.56 40.10
CA SER A 62 5.85 -38.56 39.55
C SER A 62 5.23 -39.39 38.41
N ASP A 63 3.89 -39.41 38.33
CA ASP A 63 3.13 -40.12 37.29
C ASP A 63 3.24 -39.43 35.93
N LYS A 64 4.04 -40.02 35.03
CA LYS A 64 4.23 -39.54 33.65
C LYS A 64 2.96 -39.60 32.81
N ASN A 65 2.08 -40.57 33.05
CA ASN A 65 0.84 -40.71 32.29
C ASN A 65 -0.15 -39.61 32.68
N LEU A 66 -0.31 -39.34 33.98
CA LEU A 66 -1.15 -38.24 34.46
C LEU A 66 -0.64 -36.89 33.94
N ASN A 67 0.67 -36.64 34.03
CA ASN A 67 1.29 -35.44 33.46
C ASN A 67 1.02 -35.32 31.95
N SER A 68 1.20 -36.41 31.18
CA SER A 68 0.92 -36.41 29.75
C SER A 68 -0.53 -36.01 29.46
N ILE A 69 -1.49 -36.50 30.23
CA ILE A 69 -2.92 -36.17 30.07
C ILE A 69 -3.19 -34.70 30.40
N LEU A 70 -2.60 -34.18 31.48
CA LEU A 70 -2.72 -32.77 31.85
C LEU A 70 -2.22 -31.83 30.74
N TYR A 71 -1.03 -32.11 30.19
CA TYR A 71 -0.52 -31.37 29.02
C TYR A 71 -1.45 -31.53 27.81
N ALA A 72 -1.91 -32.75 27.49
CA ALA A 72 -2.79 -32.97 26.35
C ALA A 72 -4.14 -32.23 26.48
N ASN A 73 -4.71 -32.15 27.69
CA ASN A 73 -5.97 -31.48 27.95
C ASN A 73 -5.81 -29.95 27.96
N ARG A 74 -4.71 -29.43 28.53
CA ARG A 74 -4.39 -27.99 28.41
C ARG A 74 -4.14 -27.59 26.96
N GLY A 75 -3.44 -28.44 26.20
CA GLY A 75 -3.25 -28.27 24.76
C GLY A 75 -4.58 -28.23 24.01
N ALA A 76 -5.53 -29.11 24.36
CA ALA A 76 -6.88 -29.08 23.79
C ALA A 76 -7.59 -27.74 24.01
N ALA A 77 -7.49 -27.17 25.22
CA ALA A 77 -8.08 -25.88 25.53
C ALA A 77 -7.39 -24.74 24.74
N HIS A 78 -6.07 -24.76 24.63
CA HIS A 78 -5.33 -23.82 23.77
C HIS A 78 -5.74 -23.92 22.30
N PHE A 79 -5.96 -25.14 21.79
CA PHE A 79 -6.39 -25.35 20.40
C PHE A 79 -7.75 -24.71 20.10
N LEU A 80 -8.72 -24.86 21.00
CA LEU A 80 -10.05 -24.25 20.86
C LEU A 80 -10.01 -22.72 20.92
N LEU A 81 -9.02 -22.16 21.64
CA LEU A 81 -8.72 -20.73 21.65
C LEU A 81 -7.85 -20.29 20.45
N LYS A 82 -7.57 -21.17 19.49
CA LYS A 82 -6.67 -20.93 18.33
C LYS A 82 -5.24 -20.52 18.73
N ASN A 83 -4.82 -20.85 19.94
CA ASN A 83 -3.47 -20.64 20.45
C ASN A 83 -2.53 -21.77 19.99
N PHE A 84 -2.35 -21.92 18.67
CA PHE A 84 -1.69 -23.09 18.06
C PHE A 84 -0.25 -23.31 18.55
N ARG A 85 0.53 -22.25 18.78
CA ARG A 85 1.91 -22.37 19.32
C ARG A 85 1.93 -22.92 20.75
N SER A 86 1.01 -22.48 21.61
CA SER A 86 0.91 -22.99 22.98
C SER A 86 0.39 -24.42 23.01
N CYS A 87 -0.60 -24.72 22.17
CA CYS A 87 -1.10 -26.09 21.99
C CYS A 87 0.02 -27.03 21.52
N LEU A 88 0.82 -26.63 20.53
CA LEU A 88 1.92 -27.44 20.01
C LEU A 88 2.97 -27.75 21.09
N LYS A 89 3.32 -26.77 21.93
CA LYS A 89 4.23 -26.98 23.06
C LYS A 89 3.69 -28.05 24.03
N ASP A 90 2.42 -27.94 24.38
CA ASP A 90 1.75 -28.88 25.26
C ASP A 90 1.62 -30.28 24.63
N CYS A 91 1.26 -30.36 23.34
CA CYS A 91 1.23 -31.63 22.60
C CYS A 91 2.62 -32.26 22.50
N SER A 92 3.67 -31.47 22.28
CA SER A 92 5.06 -31.96 22.24
C SER A 92 5.49 -32.53 23.59
N ARG A 93 5.12 -31.85 24.68
CA ARG A 93 5.41 -32.32 26.03
C ARG A 93 4.64 -33.60 26.37
N ALA A 94 3.36 -33.66 26.00
CA ALA A 94 2.55 -34.87 26.15
C ALA A 94 3.13 -36.04 25.35
N LYS A 95 3.49 -35.83 24.07
CA LYS A 95 4.14 -36.83 23.21
C LYS A 95 5.47 -37.33 23.80
N MET A 96 6.26 -36.45 24.39
CA MET A 96 7.53 -36.83 25.03
C MET A 96 7.33 -37.67 26.30
N LEU A 97 6.26 -37.39 27.08
CA LEU A 97 5.93 -38.15 28.29
C LEU A 97 5.27 -39.49 27.97
N ASN A 98 4.41 -39.51 26.96
CA ASN A 98 3.74 -40.69 26.45
C ASN A 98 3.71 -40.67 24.90
N PRO A 99 4.66 -41.37 24.26
CA PRO A 99 4.75 -41.44 22.80
C PRO A 99 3.54 -42.10 22.10
N THR A 100 2.70 -42.84 22.84
CA THR A 100 1.50 -43.50 22.29
C THR A 100 0.22 -42.68 22.50
N HIS A 101 0.34 -41.43 22.99
CA HIS A 101 -0.80 -40.55 23.22
C HIS A 101 -1.36 -39.96 21.89
N LYS A 102 -2.02 -40.81 21.09
CA LYS A 102 -2.54 -40.50 19.74
C LYS A 102 -3.31 -39.18 19.65
N LYS A 103 -4.19 -38.88 20.63
CA LYS A 103 -4.97 -37.62 20.65
C LYS A 103 -4.11 -36.35 20.72
N ALA A 104 -2.96 -36.41 21.40
CA ALA A 104 -2.05 -35.28 21.53
C ALA A 104 -1.23 -35.10 20.25
N ILE A 105 -0.77 -36.22 19.66
CA ILE A 105 -0.06 -36.24 18.38
C ILE A 105 -0.96 -35.70 17.26
N LYS A 106 -2.18 -36.21 17.12
CA LYS A 106 -3.18 -35.75 16.14
C LYS A 106 -3.40 -34.23 16.22
N ARG A 107 -3.60 -33.71 17.43
CA ARG A 107 -3.77 -32.26 17.64
C ARG A 107 -2.50 -31.47 17.34
N GLY A 108 -1.33 -32.04 17.64
CA GLY A 108 -0.04 -31.45 17.27
C GLY A 108 0.11 -31.31 15.76
N VAL A 109 -0.23 -32.35 15.00
CA VAL A 109 -0.29 -32.32 13.53
C VAL A 109 -1.21 -31.19 13.05
N GLN A 110 -2.43 -31.10 13.59
CA GLN A 110 -3.37 -30.02 13.25
C GLN A 110 -2.82 -28.62 13.57
N CYS A 111 -2.05 -28.47 14.66
CA CYS A 111 -1.38 -27.21 14.98
C CYS A 111 -0.26 -26.88 13.99
N LEU A 112 0.55 -27.87 13.61
CA LEU A 112 1.64 -27.70 12.66
C LEU A 112 1.10 -27.30 11.28
N ILE A 113 0.02 -27.95 10.83
CA ILE A 113 -0.79 -27.58 9.66
C ILE A 113 -1.23 -26.11 9.77
N SER A 114 -1.86 -25.73 10.88
CA SER A 114 -2.34 -24.35 11.11
C SER A 114 -1.21 -23.30 11.17
N LEU A 115 0.00 -23.71 11.57
CA LEU A 115 1.19 -22.85 11.60
C LEU A 115 1.95 -22.83 10.27
N GLY A 116 1.56 -23.67 9.31
CA GLY A 116 2.24 -23.83 8.02
C GLY A 116 3.57 -24.58 8.10
N GLU A 117 3.81 -25.32 9.19
CA GLU A 117 5.00 -26.15 9.42
C GLU A 117 4.78 -27.55 8.86
N PHE A 118 4.67 -27.66 7.53
CA PHE A 118 4.18 -28.86 6.86
C PHE A 118 5.10 -30.08 6.96
N ASP A 119 6.42 -29.88 6.93
CA ASP A 119 7.37 -30.99 7.00
C ASP A 119 7.33 -31.64 8.40
N ALA A 120 7.33 -30.82 9.46
CA ALA A 120 7.15 -31.30 10.83
C ALA A 120 5.78 -31.94 11.05
N ALA A 121 4.72 -31.42 10.40
CA ALA A 121 3.38 -32.03 10.44
C ALA A 121 3.40 -33.44 9.83
N PHE A 122 4.10 -33.62 8.71
CA PHE A 122 4.25 -34.90 8.03
C PHE A 122 5.02 -35.91 8.90
N ASP A 123 6.13 -35.50 9.53
CA ASP A 123 6.90 -36.36 10.42
C ASP A 123 6.04 -36.92 11.57
N TRP A 124 5.29 -36.04 12.25
CA TRP A 124 4.38 -36.46 13.33
C TRP A 124 3.23 -37.33 12.83
N LEU A 125 2.77 -37.09 11.60
CA LEU A 125 1.73 -37.89 10.98
C LEU A 125 2.24 -39.31 10.63
N GLN A 126 3.48 -39.46 10.18
CA GLN A 126 4.09 -40.78 9.93
C GLN A 126 4.24 -41.58 11.23
N GLU A 127 4.63 -40.93 12.32
CA GLU A 127 4.63 -41.57 13.63
C GLU A 127 3.23 -42.01 14.08
N LEU A 128 2.22 -41.17 13.85
CA LEU A 128 0.82 -41.51 14.16
C LEU A 128 0.33 -42.70 13.32
N LYS A 129 0.69 -42.73 12.03
CA LYS A 129 0.39 -43.81 11.08
C LYS A 129 1.00 -45.13 11.53
N ALA A 130 2.24 -45.12 11.99
CA ALA A 130 2.92 -46.31 12.50
C ALA A 130 2.26 -46.89 13.77
N GLN A 131 1.53 -46.06 14.53
CA GLN A 131 0.79 -46.47 15.73
C GLN A 131 -0.68 -46.83 15.47
N ALA A 132 -1.17 -46.62 14.24
CA ALA A 132 -2.56 -46.89 13.89
C ALA A 132 -2.85 -48.39 13.95
N SER A 133 -3.96 -48.75 14.60
CA SER A 133 -4.34 -50.16 14.86
C SER A 133 -5.72 -50.52 14.31
N SER A 134 -6.46 -49.54 13.78
CA SER A 134 -7.78 -49.75 13.17
C SER A 134 -7.91 -48.97 11.88
N ASP A 135 -8.80 -49.44 10.99
CA ASP A 135 -9.09 -48.77 9.72
C ASP A 135 -9.59 -47.33 9.94
N SER A 136 -10.41 -47.13 10.99
CA SER A 136 -10.87 -45.78 11.36
C SER A 136 -9.73 -44.83 11.74
N GLU A 137 -8.65 -45.31 12.36
CA GLU A 137 -7.48 -44.46 12.66
C GLU A 137 -6.65 -44.18 11.40
N LEU A 138 -6.57 -45.14 10.48
CA LEU A 138 -5.92 -44.95 9.18
C LEU A 138 -6.67 -43.93 8.31
N ASP A 139 -8.00 -43.96 8.29
CA ASP A 139 -8.83 -42.97 7.59
C ASP A 139 -8.58 -41.54 8.11
N GLU A 140 -8.47 -41.39 9.44
CA GLU A 140 -8.13 -40.10 10.05
C GLU A 140 -6.73 -39.61 9.65
N VAL A 141 -5.75 -40.52 9.59
CA VAL A 141 -4.39 -40.21 9.13
C VAL A 141 -4.41 -39.78 7.67
N MET A 142 -5.13 -40.49 6.80
CA MET A 142 -5.28 -40.13 5.38
C MET A 142 -5.95 -38.76 5.19
N SER A 143 -6.95 -38.45 6.01
CA SER A 143 -7.59 -37.13 6.03
C SER A 143 -6.60 -36.01 6.39
N LEU A 144 -5.76 -36.23 7.40
CA LEU A 144 -4.70 -35.27 7.78
C LEU A 144 -3.60 -35.18 6.72
N GLU A 145 -3.24 -36.29 6.07
CA GLU A 145 -2.26 -36.33 4.98
C GLU A 145 -2.73 -35.46 3.81
N THR A 146 -4.02 -35.60 3.46
CA THR A 146 -4.68 -34.77 2.44
C THR A 146 -4.69 -33.30 2.84
N ALA A 147 -5.04 -32.99 4.09
CA ALA A 147 -5.05 -31.62 4.59
C ALA A 147 -3.66 -30.95 4.56
N ILE A 148 -2.58 -31.69 4.87
CA ILE A 148 -1.21 -31.19 4.73
C ILE A 148 -0.91 -30.84 3.27
N ALA A 149 -1.21 -31.76 2.34
CA ALA A 149 -0.95 -31.56 0.92
C ALA A 149 -1.73 -30.37 0.34
N GLU A 150 -3.02 -30.28 0.63
CA GLU A 150 -3.89 -29.19 0.17
C GLU A 150 -3.42 -27.83 0.69
N GLN A 151 -3.12 -27.71 1.99
CA GLN A 151 -2.70 -26.44 2.56
C GLN A 151 -1.28 -26.04 2.13
N ARG A 152 -0.39 -27.01 1.93
CA ARG A 152 0.95 -26.78 1.36
C ARG A 152 0.85 -26.22 -0.06
N ASN A 153 0.03 -26.84 -0.90
CA ASN A 153 -0.20 -26.39 -2.28
C ASN A 153 -0.86 -25.01 -2.31
N ALA A 154 -1.88 -24.77 -1.47
CA ALA A 154 -2.54 -23.47 -1.38
C ALA A 154 -1.56 -22.35 -0.96
N ARG A 155 -0.66 -22.62 -0.01
CA ARG A 155 0.36 -21.65 0.42
C ARG A 155 1.35 -21.36 -0.70
N PHE A 156 1.81 -22.41 -1.41
CA PHE A 156 2.73 -22.27 -2.54
C PHE A 156 2.13 -21.43 -3.67
N GLU A 157 0.87 -21.70 -4.06
CA GLU A 157 0.21 -20.92 -5.11
C GLU A 157 -0.01 -19.45 -4.71
N LEU A 158 -0.33 -19.19 -3.43
CA LEU A 158 -0.45 -17.83 -2.91
C LEU A 158 0.89 -17.07 -2.93
N GLU A 159 1.98 -17.74 -2.56
CA GLU A 159 3.33 -17.15 -2.61
C GLU A 159 3.74 -16.83 -4.04
N LYS A 160 3.51 -17.75 -4.97
CA LYS A 160 3.74 -17.54 -6.40
C LYS A 160 2.89 -16.41 -6.98
N LEU A 161 1.64 -16.26 -6.54
CA LEU A 161 0.79 -15.13 -6.94
C LEU A 161 1.39 -13.80 -6.47
N ARG A 162 1.80 -13.72 -5.20
CA ARG A 162 2.43 -12.54 -4.62
C ARG A 162 3.73 -12.17 -5.32
N GLU A 163 4.56 -13.16 -5.66
CA GLU A 163 5.79 -12.94 -6.42
C GLU A 163 5.49 -12.34 -7.80
N ARG A 164 4.50 -12.89 -8.53
CA ARG A 164 4.09 -12.34 -9.84
C ARG A 164 3.54 -10.92 -9.72
N GLU A 165 2.77 -10.62 -8.68
CA GLU A 165 2.24 -9.27 -8.44
C GLU A 165 3.36 -8.28 -8.11
N ALA A 166 4.31 -8.68 -7.25
CA ALA A 166 5.49 -7.88 -6.91
C ALA A 166 6.39 -7.66 -8.14
N GLU A 167 6.57 -8.67 -8.99
CA GLU A 167 7.32 -8.55 -10.24
C GLU A 167 6.63 -7.58 -11.21
N LYS A 168 5.30 -7.66 -11.35
CA LYS A 168 4.52 -6.71 -12.16
C LYS A 168 4.68 -5.28 -11.65
N GLU A 169 4.52 -5.06 -10.36
CA GLU A 169 4.68 -3.73 -9.74
C GLU A 169 6.11 -3.19 -9.89
N ALA A 170 7.12 -4.05 -9.74
CA ALA A 170 8.53 -3.67 -9.94
C ALA A 170 8.83 -3.32 -11.40
N ASN A 171 8.27 -4.08 -12.35
CA ASN A 171 8.39 -3.81 -13.78
C ASN A 171 7.66 -2.51 -14.17
N GLU A 172 6.46 -2.28 -13.62
CA GLU A 172 5.72 -1.01 -13.81
C GLU A 172 6.51 0.16 -13.23
N SER A 173 7.02 0.03 -11.99
CA SER A 173 7.85 1.04 -11.31
C SER A 173 9.09 1.39 -12.13
N THR A 174 9.81 0.38 -12.62
CA THR A 174 11.00 0.56 -13.45
C THR A 174 10.66 1.27 -14.77
N SER A 175 9.59 0.83 -15.43
CA SER A 175 9.16 1.40 -16.71
C SER A 175 8.73 2.86 -16.55
N LEU A 176 7.95 3.16 -15.52
CA LEU A 176 7.50 4.52 -15.21
C LEU A 176 8.68 5.42 -14.81
N PHE A 177 9.61 4.92 -13.99
CA PHE A 177 10.83 5.65 -13.63
C PHE A 177 11.64 6.04 -14.87
N ILE A 178 11.89 5.09 -15.78
CA ILE A 178 12.62 5.35 -17.03
C ILE A 178 11.87 6.39 -17.88
N ALA A 179 10.54 6.23 -18.01
CA ALA A 179 9.72 7.12 -18.82
C ALA A 179 9.72 8.57 -18.30
N LEU A 180 9.55 8.77 -16.99
CA LEU A 180 9.59 10.08 -16.34
C LEU A 180 10.97 10.72 -16.43
N THR A 181 12.03 9.94 -16.19
CA THR A 181 13.41 10.43 -16.22
C THR A 181 13.84 10.83 -17.64
N HIS A 182 13.51 10.01 -18.65
CA HIS A 182 13.80 10.31 -20.04
C HIS A 182 13.12 11.60 -20.52
N ARG A 183 11.91 11.87 -20.03
CA ARG A 183 11.14 13.10 -20.30
C ARG A 183 11.55 14.27 -19.42
N ARG A 184 12.54 14.11 -18.53
CA ARG A 184 13.05 15.17 -17.64
C ARG A 184 11.95 15.81 -16.78
N VAL A 185 10.93 15.02 -16.41
CA VAL A 185 9.83 15.49 -15.56
C VAL A 185 10.35 15.77 -14.15
N LYS A 186 9.96 16.92 -13.59
CA LYS A 186 10.37 17.38 -12.26
C LYS A 186 9.20 17.35 -11.29
N PHE A 187 9.48 16.94 -10.06
CA PHE A 187 8.50 16.90 -8.97
C PHE A 187 9.00 17.71 -7.78
N LYS A 188 8.13 18.54 -7.24
CA LYS A 188 8.43 19.41 -6.10
C LYS A 188 8.75 18.57 -4.87
N GLY A 189 9.95 18.76 -4.34
CA GLY A 189 10.42 18.05 -3.14
C GLY A 189 10.66 16.54 -3.33
N LYS A 190 10.57 16.01 -4.56
CA LYS A 190 10.77 14.58 -4.86
C LYS A 190 11.87 14.39 -5.90
N LYS A 191 12.92 13.65 -5.55
CA LYS A 191 13.96 13.23 -6.48
C LYS A 191 13.71 11.80 -6.92
N LEU A 192 13.64 11.58 -8.23
CA LEU A 192 13.47 10.24 -8.80
C LEU A 192 14.77 9.45 -8.65
N GLN A 193 14.71 8.27 -8.03
CA GLN A 193 15.86 7.36 -7.84
C GLN A 193 15.45 5.92 -8.10
N LEU A 194 16.17 5.23 -9.00
CA LEU A 194 15.82 3.88 -9.49
C LEU A 194 15.59 2.84 -8.37
N GLY A 195 16.36 2.90 -7.28
CA GLY A 195 16.27 1.91 -6.18
C GLY A 195 15.15 2.15 -5.16
N ASN A 196 14.60 3.37 -5.11
CA ASN A 196 13.57 3.76 -4.14
C ASN A 196 12.26 4.20 -4.81
N PHE A 197 12.14 4.03 -6.12
CA PHE A 197 10.97 4.45 -6.87
C PHE A 197 9.84 3.43 -6.69
N LYS A 198 8.68 3.89 -6.21
CA LYS A 198 7.46 3.11 -6.17
C LYS A 198 6.34 3.85 -6.88
N VAL A 199 5.57 3.14 -7.72
CA VAL A 199 4.41 3.73 -8.40
C VAL A 199 3.38 4.32 -7.43
N THR A 200 3.25 3.76 -6.22
CA THR A 200 2.35 4.25 -5.16
C THR A 200 2.71 5.65 -4.67
N ASP A 201 3.97 6.07 -4.79
CA ASP A 201 4.42 7.40 -4.35
C ASP A 201 3.87 8.53 -5.22
N PHE A 202 3.27 8.17 -6.37
CA PHE A 202 2.67 9.05 -7.36
C PHE A 202 1.13 9.08 -7.31
N GLU A 203 0.53 8.41 -6.33
CA GLU A 203 -0.90 8.55 -6.07
C GLU A 203 -1.24 9.98 -5.64
N ILE A 204 -2.39 10.46 -6.09
CA ILE A 204 -2.91 11.78 -5.72
C ILE A 204 -3.77 11.62 -4.46
N PRO A 205 -3.33 12.12 -3.28
CA PRO A 205 -4.01 11.86 -2.00
C PRO A 205 -5.43 12.42 -1.92
N LEU A 206 -5.73 13.44 -2.73
CA LEU A 206 -7.00 14.16 -2.74
C LEU A 206 -8.12 13.43 -3.49
N LEU A 207 -7.83 12.30 -4.14
CA LEU A 207 -8.80 11.56 -4.96
C LEU A 207 -9.14 10.22 -4.30
N ALA A 208 -10.45 9.88 -4.27
CA ALA A 208 -10.95 8.66 -3.62
C ALA A 208 -10.63 7.37 -4.40
N GLU A 209 -10.40 7.49 -5.71
CA GLU A 209 -9.94 6.41 -6.57
C GLU A 209 -8.43 6.55 -6.78
N SER A 210 -7.70 5.42 -6.88
CA SER A 210 -6.28 5.40 -7.21
C SER A 210 -6.04 6.05 -8.57
N CYS A 211 -5.70 7.34 -8.57
CA CYS A 211 -5.45 8.14 -9.74
C CYS A 211 -4.00 8.63 -9.67
N ARG A 212 -3.21 8.27 -10.70
CA ARG A 212 -1.78 8.57 -10.79
C ARG A 212 -1.33 8.59 -12.24
N VAL A 213 -0.17 9.19 -12.47
CA VAL A 213 0.54 9.01 -13.75
C VAL A 213 0.86 7.53 -13.97
N HIS A 214 0.61 7.04 -15.16
CA HIS A 214 0.92 5.66 -15.54
C HIS A 214 1.31 5.57 -17.02
N LEU A 215 1.92 4.45 -17.38
CA LEU A 215 2.40 4.19 -18.73
C LEU A 215 1.41 3.29 -19.48
N LYS A 216 1.04 3.66 -20.70
CA LYS A 216 0.25 2.84 -21.61
C LYS A 216 0.82 2.96 -23.02
N ASP A 217 1.12 1.82 -23.65
CA ASP A 217 1.68 1.75 -25.00
C ASP A 217 2.95 2.63 -25.20
N GLY A 218 3.75 2.79 -24.14
CA GLY A 218 4.97 3.61 -24.14
C GLY A 218 4.77 5.10 -23.88
N PHE A 219 3.51 5.55 -23.77
CA PHE A 219 3.15 6.94 -23.49
C PHE A 219 2.69 7.13 -22.05
N LEU A 220 2.99 8.29 -21.49
CA LEU A 220 2.48 8.71 -20.18
C LEU A 220 1.06 9.25 -20.31
N LEU A 221 0.18 8.75 -19.44
CA LEU A 221 -1.14 9.29 -19.18
C LEU A 221 -1.10 9.98 -17.83
N TRP A 222 -1.55 11.23 -17.82
CA TRP A 222 -1.47 12.09 -16.65
C TRP A 222 -2.84 12.47 -16.15
N PRO A 223 -3.08 12.36 -14.83
CA PRO A 223 -4.09 13.21 -14.21
C PRO A 223 -3.63 14.67 -14.30
N VAL A 224 -4.50 15.57 -14.74
CA VAL A 224 -4.19 16.99 -14.92
C VAL A 224 -5.33 17.85 -14.38
N LEU A 225 -4.98 18.89 -13.65
CA LEU A 225 -5.92 19.85 -13.08
C LEU A 225 -5.89 21.16 -13.86
N PHE A 226 -7.01 21.53 -14.46
CA PHE A 226 -7.23 22.87 -14.97
C PHE A 226 -7.90 23.72 -13.89
N ARG A 227 -7.21 24.75 -13.41
CA ARG A 227 -7.73 25.68 -12.42
C ARG A 227 -8.35 26.88 -13.11
N ASN A 228 -9.62 27.13 -12.84
CA ASN A 228 -10.24 28.39 -13.21
C ASN A 228 -9.91 29.44 -12.14
N ALA A 229 -9.08 30.41 -12.50
CA ALA A 229 -8.68 31.47 -11.57
C ALA A 229 -9.84 32.44 -11.23
N GLU A 230 -10.82 32.60 -12.11
CA GLU A 230 -11.91 33.57 -11.97
C GLU A 230 -13.10 33.04 -11.14
N HIS A 231 -13.43 31.75 -11.26
CA HIS A 231 -14.62 31.16 -10.62
C HIS A 231 -14.32 30.09 -9.56
N GLU A 232 -13.05 29.86 -9.24
CA GLU A 232 -12.59 28.79 -8.32
C GLU A 232 -13.09 27.39 -8.70
N SER A 233 -13.53 27.19 -9.95
CA SER A 233 -13.91 25.88 -10.47
C SER A 233 -12.68 25.08 -10.89
N LEU A 234 -12.79 23.75 -10.81
CA LEU A 234 -11.70 22.82 -11.09
C LEU A 234 -12.13 21.85 -12.19
N GLY A 235 -11.32 21.75 -13.26
CA GLY A 235 -11.46 20.74 -14.31
C GLY A 235 -10.40 19.66 -14.15
N LEU A 236 -10.75 18.52 -13.53
CA LEU A 236 -9.85 17.39 -13.39
C LEU A 236 -10.02 16.41 -14.55
N ILE A 237 -8.94 16.19 -15.30
CA ILE A 237 -8.84 15.11 -16.28
C ILE A 237 -8.03 13.97 -15.65
N LYS A 238 -8.56 12.75 -15.65
CA LYS A 238 -7.86 11.59 -15.04
C LYS A 238 -6.75 11.03 -15.94
N ASP A 239 -6.98 11.02 -17.26
CA ASP A 239 -6.14 10.35 -18.26
C ASP A 239 -5.84 11.26 -19.47
N PHE A 240 -5.02 12.29 -19.27
CA PHE A 240 -4.56 13.16 -20.35
C PHE A 240 -3.30 12.58 -20.99
N HIS A 241 -3.43 12.14 -22.24
CA HIS A 241 -2.34 11.56 -23.01
C HIS A 241 -1.25 12.60 -23.34
N GLU A 242 0.02 12.30 -23.03
CA GLU A 242 1.11 13.27 -23.16
C GLU A 242 1.36 13.81 -24.58
N GLN A 243 0.98 13.07 -25.63
CA GLN A 243 1.12 13.50 -27.03
C GLN A 243 -0.09 14.30 -27.54
N LEU A 244 -1.17 14.38 -26.77
CA LEU A 244 -2.36 15.13 -27.12
C LEU A 244 -2.11 16.62 -26.81
N LYS A 245 -2.66 17.50 -27.64
CA LYS A 245 -2.54 18.93 -27.46
C LYS A 245 -3.54 19.45 -26.43
N PHE A 246 -3.22 20.58 -25.82
CA PHE A 246 -4.16 21.27 -24.92
C PHE A 246 -5.44 21.69 -25.65
N GLU A 247 -5.35 22.16 -26.90
CA GLU A 247 -6.52 22.57 -27.69
C GLU A 247 -7.54 21.43 -27.82
N GLU A 248 -7.06 20.21 -28.09
CA GLU A 248 -7.90 19.03 -28.30
C GLU A 248 -8.59 18.62 -26.99
N GLN A 249 -7.86 18.63 -25.87
CA GLN A 249 -8.43 18.30 -24.56
C GLN A 249 -9.43 19.35 -24.08
N LEU A 250 -9.14 20.64 -24.30
CA LEU A 250 -10.04 21.73 -23.93
C LEU A 250 -11.33 21.71 -24.77
N GLN A 251 -11.27 21.35 -26.07
CA GLN A 251 -12.47 21.16 -26.89
C GLN A 251 -13.40 20.08 -26.32
N GLU A 252 -12.85 18.99 -25.78
CA GLU A 252 -13.65 17.96 -25.12
C GLU A 252 -14.28 18.47 -23.83
N MET A 253 -13.51 19.19 -22.99
CA MET A 253 -14.01 19.81 -21.76
C MET A 253 -15.13 20.83 -22.02
N ALA A 254 -15.00 21.60 -23.11
CA ALA A 254 -15.96 22.62 -23.52
C ALA A 254 -17.36 22.07 -23.84
N LYS A 255 -17.49 20.76 -24.10
CA LYS A 255 -18.79 20.10 -24.33
C LYS A 255 -19.65 20.06 -23.07
N GLU A 256 -19.01 19.97 -21.91
CA GLU A 256 -19.69 19.92 -20.60
C GLU A 256 -19.70 21.30 -19.94
N ASP A 257 -18.59 22.02 -19.99
CA ASP A 257 -18.45 23.36 -19.42
C ASP A 257 -17.89 24.34 -20.48
N PRO A 258 -18.74 25.20 -21.08
CA PRO A 258 -18.35 26.15 -22.11
C PRO A 258 -17.22 27.11 -21.71
N PHE A 259 -16.93 27.26 -20.40
CA PHE A 259 -15.79 28.03 -19.93
C PHE A 259 -14.47 27.60 -20.59
N TYR A 260 -14.29 26.29 -20.84
CA TYR A 260 -13.06 25.74 -21.41
C TYR A 260 -12.96 25.90 -22.93
N ASN A 261 -13.79 26.72 -23.56
CA ASN A 261 -13.71 26.98 -25.00
C ASN A 261 -12.29 27.47 -25.39
N PRO A 262 -11.53 26.73 -26.22
CA PRO A 262 -10.17 27.10 -26.59
C PRO A 262 -10.04 28.47 -27.28
N LEU A 263 -11.13 29.00 -27.85
CA LEU A 263 -11.13 30.32 -28.47
C LEU A 263 -11.10 31.46 -27.43
N ASP A 264 -11.58 31.21 -26.22
CA ASP A 264 -11.79 32.22 -25.18
C ASP A 264 -10.75 32.14 -24.06
N VAL A 265 -10.00 31.04 -23.96
CA VAL A 265 -9.07 30.80 -22.85
C VAL A 265 -7.60 30.86 -23.22
N GLU A 266 -6.79 31.20 -22.22
CA GLU A 266 -5.33 31.11 -22.22
C GLU A 266 -4.86 30.22 -21.07
N LEU A 267 -3.79 29.47 -21.30
CA LEU A 267 -3.22 28.55 -20.31
C LEU A 267 -1.88 29.06 -19.79
N TYR A 268 -1.68 28.92 -18.47
CA TYR A 268 -0.45 29.32 -17.80
C TYR A 268 -0.03 28.32 -16.72
N PHE A 269 1.26 28.37 -16.37
CA PHE A 269 1.76 27.81 -15.11
C PHE A 269 2.76 28.76 -14.45
N TYR A 270 2.93 28.61 -13.14
CA TYR A 270 3.94 29.36 -12.39
C TYR A 270 5.33 28.76 -12.58
N SER A 271 6.31 29.63 -12.81
CA SER A 271 7.70 29.20 -12.90
C SER A 271 8.23 28.67 -11.57
N CYS A 272 8.89 27.51 -11.60
CA CYS A 272 9.64 26.98 -10.46
C CYS A 272 11.03 27.61 -10.27
N LEU A 273 11.50 28.41 -11.24
CA LEU A 273 12.85 29.02 -11.24
C LEU A 273 12.82 30.51 -10.91
N GLU A 274 11.74 31.19 -11.28
CA GLU A 274 11.60 32.64 -11.11
C GLU A 274 10.33 32.97 -10.33
N PRO A 275 10.42 33.72 -9.22
CA PRO A 275 9.25 34.17 -8.49
C PRO A 275 8.41 35.13 -9.36
N ASP A 276 7.11 35.18 -9.09
CA ASP A 276 6.14 36.07 -9.75
C ASP A 276 6.19 36.00 -11.29
N THR A 277 6.52 34.82 -11.82
CA THR A 277 6.66 34.59 -13.26
C THR A 277 5.69 33.53 -13.73
N LEU A 278 4.86 33.89 -14.72
CA LEU A 278 3.94 33.01 -15.41
C LEU A 278 4.50 32.64 -16.78
N VAL A 279 4.39 31.36 -17.11
CA VAL A 279 4.74 30.84 -18.43
C VAL A 279 3.45 30.55 -19.17
N PHE A 280 3.26 31.22 -20.31
CA PHE A 280 2.18 30.97 -21.25
C PHE A 280 2.38 29.62 -21.96
N VAL A 281 1.33 28.81 -22.02
CA VAL A 281 1.31 27.52 -22.70
C VAL A 281 0.47 27.64 -23.98
N PRO A 282 1.09 27.63 -25.17
CA PRO A 282 0.35 27.61 -26.42
C PRO A 282 -0.60 26.40 -26.46
N LEU A 283 -1.88 26.62 -26.83
CA LEU A 283 -2.87 25.52 -26.84
C LEU A 283 -2.52 24.40 -27.84
N GLY A 284 -1.77 24.74 -28.90
CA GLY A 284 -1.25 23.75 -29.84
C GLY A 284 -0.09 22.90 -29.32
N GLN A 285 0.46 23.21 -28.14
CA GLN A 285 1.52 22.44 -27.49
C GLN A 285 0.97 21.13 -26.93
N LYS A 286 1.79 20.08 -26.97
CA LYS A 286 1.49 18.78 -26.36
C LYS A 286 1.73 18.83 -24.85
N LEU A 287 0.91 18.10 -24.08
CA LEU A 287 1.07 18.02 -22.63
C LEU A 287 2.49 17.62 -22.21
N GLY A 288 3.05 16.57 -22.82
CA GLY A 288 4.38 16.07 -22.48
C GLY A 288 5.48 17.12 -22.66
N ALA A 289 5.36 18.00 -23.66
CA ALA A 289 6.30 19.09 -23.86
C ALA A 289 6.20 20.15 -22.76
N ALA A 290 4.98 20.48 -22.30
CA ALA A 290 4.78 21.42 -21.19
C ALA A 290 5.30 20.84 -19.86
N LEU A 291 5.04 19.56 -19.58
CA LEU A 291 5.52 18.88 -18.36
C LEU A 291 7.05 18.72 -18.32
N SER A 292 7.69 18.71 -19.50
CA SER A 292 9.15 18.62 -19.65
C SER A 292 9.83 20.00 -19.59
N HIS A 293 9.07 21.09 -19.48
CA HIS A 293 9.60 22.46 -19.54
C HIS A 293 10.52 22.76 -18.34
N GLU A 294 11.60 23.51 -18.56
CA GLU A 294 12.62 23.76 -17.54
C GLU A 294 12.11 24.61 -16.36
N HIS A 295 11.08 25.43 -16.58
CA HIS A 295 10.38 26.19 -15.55
C HIS A 295 9.17 25.45 -14.93
N TYR A 296 8.83 24.23 -15.37
CA TYR A 296 7.68 23.49 -14.83
C TYR A 296 8.10 22.46 -13.77
N GLU A 297 7.37 22.38 -12.66
CA GLU A 297 7.58 21.37 -11.63
C GLU A 297 6.24 20.91 -11.08
N ILE A 298 6.02 19.59 -11.05
CA ILE A 298 4.76 19.00 -10.60
C ILE A 298 4.70 19.02 -9.07
N SER A 299 3.63 19.59 -8.53
CA SER A 299 3.34 19.56 -7.10
C SER A 299 2.31 18.47 -6.79
N ASP A 300 2.44 17.80 -5.64
CA ASP A 300 1.47 16.81 -5.12
C ASP A 300 1.05 15.71 -6.12
N ASN A 301 1.96 15.33 -7.03
CA ASN A 301 1.75 14.36 -8.11
C ASN A 301 0.68 14.74 -9.14
N LEU A 302 0.20 15.99 -9.12
CA LEU A 302 -0.88 16.47 -9.97
C LEU A 302 -0.42 17.71 -10.75
N PRO A 303 -0.05 17.55 -12.03
CA PRO A 303 0.14 18.69 -12.92
C PRO A 303 -1.07 19.59 -12.91
N ASP A 304 -0.85 20.89 -12.72
CA ASP A 304 -1.87 21.91 -12.79
C ASP A 304 -1.52 23.03 -13.77
N PHE A 305 -2.56 23.57 -14.39
CA PHE A 305 -2.51 24.69 -15.33
C PHE A 305 -3.63 25.67 -15.02
N TYR A 306 -3.33 26.95 -15.06
CA TYR A 306 -4.28 28.04 -14.87
C TYR A 306 -4.95 28.34 -16.20
N CYS A 307 -6.28 28.19 -16.24
CA CYS A 307 -7.12 28.50 -17.37
C CYS A 307 -7.81 29.84 -17.11
N ILE A 308 -7.60 30.81 -18.00
CA ILE A 308 -8.06 32.19 -17.82
C ILE A 308 -8.82 32.61 -19.06
N ASN A 309 -10.03 33.12 -18.87
CA ASN A 309 -10.81 33.68 -19.96
C ASN A 309 -10.25 35.06 -20.35
N LYS A 310 -9.71 35.20 -21.57
CA LYS A 310 -9.09 36.44 -22.05
C LYS A 310 -10.09 37.55 -22.39
N THR A 311 -11.39 37.22 -22.40
CA THR A 311 -12.46 38.17 -22.69
C THR A 311 -12.92 38.94 -21.45
N THR A 312 -12.57 38.46 -20.26
CA THR A 312 -13.02 39.08 -19.00
C THR A 312 -12.00 40.07 -18.47
N SER A 313 -12.47 41.03 -17.65
CA SER A 313 -11.57 42.00 -17.00
C SER A 313 -10.62 41.34 -15.99
N TYR A 314 -10.92 40.11 -15.55
CA TYR A 314 -10.09 39.35 -14.63
C TYR A 314 -8.75 38.97 -15.26
N HIS A 315 -8.69 38.76 -16.58
CA HIS A 315 -7.45 38.45 -17.31
C HIS A 315 -6.35 39.48 -17.01
N ALA A 316 -6.64 40.76 -17.19
CA ALA A 316 -5.69 41.84 -16.90
C ALA A 316 -5.31 41.89 -15.41
N GLN A 317 -6.27 41.63 -14.51
CA GLN A 317 -6.02 41.61 -13.06
C GLN A 317 -5.08 40.47 -12.66
N PHE A 318 -5.28 39.27 -13.20
CA PHE A 318 -4.45 38.10 -12.92
C PHE A 318 -3.00 38.29 -13.39
N LEU A 319 -2.81 38.93 -14.55
CA LEU A 319 -1.48 39.19 -15.09
C LEU A 319 -0.77 40.39 -14.45
N THR A 320 -1.48 41.20 -13.66
CA THR A 320 -0.92 42.42 -13.07
C THR A 320 0.19 42.07 -12.08
N GLY A 321 1.40 42.60 -12.32
CA GLY A 321 2.57 42.38 -11.47
C GLY A 321 3.34 41.09 -11.76
N MET A 322 2.90 40.28 -12.73
CA MET A 322 3.57 39.05 -13.14
C MET A 322 4.53 39.31 -14.30
N LYS A 323 5.66 38.61 -14.31
CA LYS A 323 6.53 38.49 -15.49
C LYS A 323 5.99 37.40 -16.41
N MET A 324 6.05 37.62 -17.71
CA MET A 324 5.52 36.69 -18.71
C MET A 324 6.64 36.04 -19.52
N GLN A 325 6.58 34.72 -19.64
CA GLN A 325 7.42 33.93 -20.56
C GLN A 325 6.53 33.07 -21.45
N VAL A 326 7.07 32.57 -22.57
CA VAL A 326 6.35 31.68 -23.49
C VAL A 326 7.02 30.31 -23.48
N SER A 327 6.22 29.27 -23.25
CA SER A 327 6.64 27.89 -23.45
C SER A 327 6.73 27.62 -24.95
N SER A 328 7.89 27.85 -25.57
CA SER A 328 8.12 27.58 -26.99
C SER A 328 9.04 26.38 -27.18
N GLU A 329 8.68 25.47 -28.09
CA GLU A 329 9.56 24.36 -28.54
C GLU A 329 10.76 24.86 -29.38
N ASN A 330 10.75 26.14 -29.80
CA ASN A 330 11.82 26.81 -30.52
C ASN A 330 11.78 28.31 -30.22
N CYS A 331 12.80 28.84 -29.56
CA CYS A 331 12.93 30.27 -29.18
C CYS A 331 13.00 31.28 -30.36
N PHE A 332 12.64 30.93 -31.60
CA PHE A 332 12.96 31.75 -32.78
C PHE A 332 11.79 32.37 -33.55
N SER A 333 10.52 32.05 -33.28
CA SER A 333 9.43 32.47 -34.19
C SER A 333 8.29 33.28 -33.58
N ILE A 334 8.34 33.67 -32.29
CA ILE A 334 7.26 34.45 -31.67
C ILE A 334 7.82 35.76 -31.08
N ILE A 335 8.32 36.64 -31.94
CA ILE A 335 8.65 38.03 -31.55
C ILE A 335 7.81 39.05 -32.35
N HIS A 336 6.99 38.63 -33.32
CA HIS A 336 6.44 39.59 -34.30
C HIS A 336 5.00 40.09 -34.11
N THR A 337 4.30 39.78 -33.01
CA THR A 337 2.90 40.25 -32.86
C THR A 337 2.46 40.70 -31.48
N CYS A 338 3.33 40.74 -30.47
CA CYS A 338 2.97 41.32 -29.17
C CYS A 338 3.80 42.58 -28.90
N GLN A 339 3.13 43.74 -28.86
CA GLN A 339 3.67 44.98 -28.32
C GLN A 339 3.78 44.88 -26.80
N TRP A 340 4.73 44.10 -26.29
CA TRP A 340 5.13 44.11 -24.88
C TRP A 340 6.65 43.88 -24.82
N GLU A 341 7.34 44.56 -23.90
CA GLU A 341 8.80 44.49 -23.76
C GLU A 341 9.24 43.04 -23.45
N VAL A 342 9.75 42.36 -24.47
CA VAL A 342 10.43 41.07 -24.33
C VAL A 342 11.88 41.34 -23.95
N GLN A 343 12.25 41.02 -22.70
CA GLN A 343 13.64 40.96 -22.29
C GLN A 343 14.30 39.75 -22.97
N CYS A 344 15.08 40.00 -24.03
CA CYS A 344 15.95 39.02 -24.65
C CYS A 344 17.40 39.33 -24.21
N ASP A 345 17.94 38.53 -23.29
CA ASP A 345 19.25 38.77 -22.70
C ASP A 345 20.33 37.95 -23.42
N TYR A 346 20.90 38.49 -24.50
CA TYR A 346 22.33 38.31 -24.80
C TYR A 346 22.89 39.32 -25.84
N ASN A 347 22.97 40.60 -25.45
CA ASN A 347 24.21 41.38 -25.52
C ASN A 347 23.96 42.81 -25.05
N LYS A 348 24.58 43.13 -23.92
CA LYS A 348 24.69 44.45 -23.29
C LYS A 348 24.75 45.61 -24.31
N ARG A 349 23.63 46.34 -24.44
CA ARG A 349 23.56 47.80 -24.70
C ARG A 349 22.13 48.27 -24.52
N VAL A 350 21.89 48.99 -23.43
CA VAL A 350 20.66 49.75 -23.19
C VAL A 350 20.63 50.93 -24.15
N LEU A 351 19.58 51.08 -24.95
CA LEU A 351 19.23 52.35 -25.59
C LEU A 351 17.73 52.62 -25.42
N PRO A 352 17.35 53.85 -25.01
CA PRO A 352 15.96 54.18 -24.69
C PRO A 352 15.11 54.46 -25.93
N VAL A 353 13.81 54.23 -25.78
CA VAL A 353 12.73 54.44 -26.76
C VAL A 353 12.62 55.92 -27.14
N ALA A 354 13.09 56.29 -28.33
CA ALA A 354 12.64 57.46 -29.08
C ALA A 354 13.06 57.32 -30.56
N LEU A 355 12.14 57.65 -31.48
CA LEU A 355 12.27 57.65 -32.96
C LEU A 355 12.23 56.23 -33.59
N LEU A 356 11.36 55.85 -34.55
CA LEU A 356 10.57 56.58 -35.53
C LEU A 356 9.40 55.69 -36.01
N THR A 357 8.24 56.32 -36.13
CA THR A 357 7.15 55.94 -37.03
C THR A 357 7.61 56.00 -38.50
N GLN A 358 6.99 55.18 -39.35
CA GLN A 358 7.05 55.13 -40.82
C GLN A 358 8.29 54.47 -41.43
N THR A 359 8.10 53.32 -42.10
CA THR A 359 8.21 53.16 -43.56
C THR A 359 7.96 51.70 -43.95
N VAL A 360 6.89 51.46 -44.70
CA VAL A 360 6.68 50.25 -45.52
C VAL A 360 7.67 50.28 -46.68
N VAL A 361 8.24 49.14 -47.10
CA VAL A 361 8.50 48.70 -48.49
C VAL A 361 9.74 47.79 -48.60
N SER A 362 9.46 46.53 -48.98
CA SER A 362 10.18 45.58 -49.86
C SER A 362 11.66 45.21 -49.68
N CYS A 363 11.95 44.00 -50.21
CA CYS A 363 13.24 43.38 -50.57
C CYS A 363 13.77 42.39 -49.50
N LEU A 364 14.11 41.13 -49.76
CA LEU A 364 14.43 40.33 -50.95
C LEU A 364 14.48 38.86 -50.44
N ARG A 365 13.77 37.88 -51.02
CA ARG A 365 14.33 36.88 -51.96
C ARG A 365 15.84 37.05 -52.20
N ASP A 366 16.66 36.19 -51.60
CA ASP A 366 17.61 35.32 -52.32
C ASP A 366 18.62 34.68 -51.35
N ASP A 367 18.81 33.37 -51.53
CA ASP A 367 20.03 32.57 -51.38
C ASP A 367 20.84 32.58 -50.06
N LYS A 368 20.72 31.48 -49.30
CA LYS A 368 21.62 30.30 -49.40
C LYS A 368 21.15 29.12 -48.55
#